data_AF-A0A3A0G3I8-F1
#
_entry.id   AF-A0A3A0G3I8-F1
#
_cell.length_a   1.000
_cell.length_b   1.000
_cell.length_c   1.000
_cell.angle_alpha   90.00
_cell.angle_beta   90.00
_cell.angle_gamma   90.00
#
_symmetry.space_group_name_H-M   'P 1'
#
loop_
_entity.id
_entity.type
_entity.pdbx_description
1 polymer ?
#
loop_
_entity_poly.entity_id
_entity_poly.type
_entity_poly.pdbx_seq_one_letter_code
_entity_poly.pdbx_strand_id
1 'polypeptide(L)'
;NIIFDFLNDNEVEKIDSRNCFQFYPLKFLSADIAKVLKSEIKLLNMAVAPIETSNVAQICLGRPFKNEVVGKPILYDFRSKHARVFGGKNGHLYSLRQIEDSLRDYVAGYTRAN
;
A
#
# COMPACT_ATOMS: atom_id res chain seq x y z
N ASN A 1 10.10 -1.24 -6.93
CA ASN A 1 8.73 -1.29 -6.34
C ASN A 1 8.07 -0.04 -6.83
N ILE A 2 6.80 -0.12 -7.23
CA ILE A 2 6.11 0.96 -7.95
C ILE A 2 6.19 2.35 -7.27
N ILE A 3 6.16 2.43 -5.94
CA ILE A 3 6.35 3.69 -5.21
C ILE A 3 7.76 4.26 -5.49
N PHE A 4 8.80 3.43 -5.36
CA PHE A 4 10.17 3.81 -5.70
C PHE A 4 10.29 4.19 -7.18
N ASP A 5 9.64 3.42 -8.05
CA ASP A 5 9.72 3.60 -9.50
C ASP A 5 9.11 4.95 -9.92
N PHE A 6 7.96 5.34 -9.34
CA PHE A 6 7.41 6.69 -9.51
C PHE A 6 8.29 7.79 -8.92
N LEU A 7 8.80 7.59 -7.70
CA LEU A 7 9.60 8.62 -7.03
C LEU A 7 10.95 8.86 -7.73
N ASN A 8 11.45 7.91 -8.52
CA ASN A 8 12.77 8.00 -9.18
C ASN A 8 12.71 8.02 -10.71
N ASP A 9 11.53 8.09 -11.32
CA ASP A 9 11.35 8.04 -12.78
C ASP A 9 11.97 6.78 -13.41
N ASN A 10 11.83 5.65 -12.73
CA ASN A 10 12.42 4.37 -13.12
C ASN A 10 11.39 3.51 -13.86
N GLU A 11 11.55 3.36 -15.18
CA GLU A 11 10.70 2.52 -16.05
C GLU A 11 9.18 2.76 -15.89
N VAL A 12 8.77 4.01 -15.64
CA VAL A 12 7.37 4.39 -15.37
C VAL A 12 6.43 4.01 -16.53
N GLU A 13 6.94 3.98 -17.77
CA GLU A 13 6.22 3.56 -18.97
C GLU A 13 5.77 2.10 -18.96
N LYS A 14 6.39 1.25 -18.14
CA LYS A 14 6.03 -0.17 -17.98
C LYS A 14 4.95 -0.40 -16.92
N ILE A 15 4.57 0.64 -16.17
CA ILE A 15 3.65 0.52 -15.05
C ILE A 15 2.20 0.66 -15.51
N ASP A 16 1.38 -0.37 -15.29
CA ASP A 16 -0.08 -0.28 -15.54
C ASP A 16 -0.81 0.44 -14.41
N SER A 17 -1.47 1.54 -14.74
CA SER A 17 -2.25 2.38 -13.82
C SER A 17 -3.47 1.66 -13.21
N ARG A 18 -3.96 0.57 -13.84
CA ARG A 18 -5.13 -0.20 -13.40
C ARG A 18 -4.78 -1.26 -12.34
N ASN A 19 -3.50 -1.51 -12.10
CA ASN A 19 -3.08 -2.50 -11.11
C ASN A 19 -3.49 -2.07 -9.69
N CYS A 20 -3.93 -3.03 -8.87
CA CYS A 20 -4.22 -2.83 -7.45
C CYS A 20 -3.26 -3.63 -6.57
N PHE A 21 -2.62 -2.96 -5.61
CA PHE A 21 -1.65 -3.57 -4.69
C PHE A 21 -1.98 -3.23 -3.23
N GLN A 22 -1.40 -3.97 -2.29
CA GLN A 22 -1.59 -3.77 -0.85
C GLN A 22 -0.24 -3.38 -0.21
N PHE A 23 -0.03 -2.08 0.00
CA PHE A 23 1.20 -1.55 0.60
C PHE A 23 1.04 -1.37 2.11
N TYR A 24 1.62 -2.29 2.89
CA TYR A 24 1.62 -2.18 4.34
C TYR A 24 2.61 -1.09 4.83
N PRO A 25 2.18 -0.08 5.60
CA PRO A 25 3.07 0.96 6.10
C PRO A 25 3.95 0.44 7.25
N LEU A 26 5.27 0.42 7.05
CA LEU A 26 6.22 -0.08 8.06
C LEU A 26 6.22 0.73 9.35
N LYS A 27 5.77 1.99 9.33
CA LYS A 27 5.60 2.81 10.54
C LYS A 27 4.66 2.18 11.57
N PHE A 28 3.75 1.29 11.15
CA PHE A 28 2.84 0.58 12.05
C PHE A 28 3.44 -0.71 12.63
N LEU A 29 4.54 -1.23 12.06
CA LEU A 29 5.06 -2.57 12.35
C LEU A 29 5.32 -2.84 13.84
N SER A 30 5.95 -1.90 14.53
CA SER A 30 6.27 -2.07 15.96
C SER A 30 5.01 -2.18 16.82
N ALA A 31 4.04 -1.28 16.62
CA ALA A 31 2.77 -1.29 17.35
C ALA A 31 1.94 -2.54 17.03
N ASP A 32 1.96 -2.97 15.76
CA ASP A 32 1.24 -4.15 15.30
C ASP A 32 1.82 -5.44 15.87
N ILE A 33 3.15 -5.58 15.95
CA ILE A 33 3.81 -6.71 16.61
C ILE A 33 3.40 -6.78 18.08
N ALA A 34 3.45 -5.66 18.81
CA ALA A 34 3.05 -5.63 20.22
C ALA A 34 1.58 -6.06 20.40
N LYS A 35 0.70 -5.63 19.48
CA LYS A 35 -0.71 -5.99 19.48
C LYS A 35 -0.96 -7.47 19.16
N VAL A 36 -0.21 -8.03 18.22
CA VAL A 36 -0.22 -9.47 17.87
C VAL A 36 0.13 -10.31 19.08
N LEU A 37 1.23 -9.97 19.77
CA LEU A 37 1.69 -10.68 20.96
C LEU A 37 0.66 -10.60 22.09
N LYS A 38 0.11 -9.42 22.37
CA LYS A 38 -0.93 -9.23 23.39
C LYS A 38 -2.22 -10.00 23.10
N SER A 39 -2.53 -10.20 21.82
CA SER A 39 -3.75 -10.91 21.38
C SER A 39 -3.51 -12.40 21.12
N GLU A 40 -2.32 -12.91 21.47
CA GLU A 40 -1.90 -14.31 21.29
C GLU A 40 -2.07 -14.82 19.84
N ILE A 41 -1.94 -13.92 18.86
CA ILE A 41 -2.05 -14.26 17.44
C ILE A 41 -0.74 -14.92 16.99
N LYS A 42 -0.82 -16.21 16.64
CA LYS A 42 0.35 -16.99 16.20
C LYS A 42 0.72 -16.79 14.73
N LEU A 43 -0.23 -16.38 13.89
CA LEU A 43 -0.04 -16.14 12.47
C LEU A 43 -0.97 -15.01 12.01
N LEU A 44 -0.40 -13.98 11.39
CA LEU A 44 -1.12 -12.81 10.90
C LEU A 44 -0.82 -12.56 9.43
N ASN A 45 -1.87 -12.45 8.62
CA ASN A 45 -1.77 -11.82 7.31
C ASN A 45 -1.81 -10.30 7.50
N MET A 46 -0.76 -9.59 7.07
CA MET A 46 -0.69 -8.12 7.11
C MET A 46 -1.52 -7.47 5.99
N ALA A 47 -2.79 -7.86 5.90
CA ALA A 47 -3.73 -7.44 4.85
C ALA A 47 -4.23 -6.01 5.08
N VAL A 48 -3.85 -5.07 4.22
CA VAL A 48 -4.37 -3.70 4.21
C VAL A 48 -5.36 -3.51 3.06
N ALA A 49 -6.16 -2.45 3.05
CA ALA A 49 -7.01 -2.18 1.90
C ALA A 49 -6.16 -2.02 0.62
N PRO A 50 -6.56 -2.62 -0.51
CA PRO A 50 -5.86 -2.45 -1.77
C PRO A 50 -6.00 -1.02 -2.28
N ILE A 51 -4.95 -0.53 -2.95
CA ILE A 51 -4.88 0.79 -3.58
C ILE A 51 -4.54 0.63 -5.05
N GLU A 52 -5.26 1.36 -5.90
CA GLU A 52 -4.98 1.45 -7.33
C GLU A 52 -3.66 2.16 -7.60
N THR A 53 -2.94 1.71 -8.62
CA THR A 53 -1.64 2.27 -9.02
C THR A 53 -1.77 3.71 -9.51
N SER A 54 -2.90 4.06 -10.11
CA SER A 54 -3.29 5.45 -10.43
C SER A 54 -3.29 6.35 -9.18
N ASN A 55 -3.84 5.90 -8.05
CA ASN A 55 -3.86 6.64 -6.79
C ASN A 55 -2.45 6.76 -6.19
N VAL A 56 -1.68 5.67 -6.22
CA VAL A 56 -0.27 5.69 -5.79
C VAL A 56 0.52 6.73 -6.60
N ALA A 57 0.36 6.71 -7.92
CA ALA A 57 1.02 7.64 -8.82
C ALA A 57 0.62 9.10 -8.54
N GLN A 58 -0.67 9.36 -8.29
CA GLN A 58 -1.15 10.70 -7.94
C GLN A 58 -0.50 11.22 -6.65
N ILE A 59 -0.25 10.34 -5.67
CA ILE A 59 0.43 10.70 -4.42
C ILE A 59 1.93 10.92 -4.64
N CYS A 60 2.59 10.04 -5.41
CA CYS A 60 4.04 10.12 -5.65
C CYS A 60 4.45 11.22 -6.63
N LEU A 61 3.68 11.43 -7.71
CA LEU A 61 4.01 12.34 -8.80
C LEU A 61 3.30 13.71 -8.69
N GLY A 62 2.28 13.82 -7.85
CA GLY A 62 1.46 15.04 -7.73
C GLY A 62 0.56 15.33 -8.93
N ARG A 63 0.43 14.41 -9.90
CA ARG A 63 -0.39 14.55 -11.11
C ARG A 63 -1.09 13.23 -11.49
N PRO A 64 -2.18 13.29 -12.27
CA PRO A 64 -2.84 12.08 -12.75
C PRO A 64 -1.88 11.22 -13.60
N PHE A 65 -1.99 9.90 -13.44
CA PHE A 65 -1.23 8.93 -14.22
C PHE A 65 -2.19 7.97 -14.90
N LYS A 66 -2.17 7.94 -16.23
CA LYS A 66 -2.92 7.00 -17.05
C LYS A 66 -1.96 6.33 -18.02
N ASN A 67 -1.70 5.06 -17.76
CA ASN A 67 -0.89 4.20 -18.60
C ASN A 67 -1.48 2.79 -18.53
N GLU A 68 -1.76 2.19 -19.67
CA GLU A 68 -2.34 0.84 -19.74
C GLU A 68 -1.42 0.00 -20.62
N VAL A 69 -0.88 -1.08 -20.06
CA VAL A 69 -0.01 -1.99 -20.80
C VAL A 69 -0.82 -3.19 -21.30
N VAL A 70 -0.27 -3.90 -22.29
CA VAL A 70 -0.91 -5.09 -22.83
C VAL A 70 -1.03 -6.16 -21.74
N GLY A 71 -2.25 -6.61 -21.47
CA GLY A 71 -2.52 -7.66 -20.49
C GLY A 71 -3.70 -7.36 -19.58
N LYS A 72 -3.92 -8.26 -18.62
CA LYS A 72 -4.89 -8.07 -17.53
C LYS A 72 -4.22 -7.37 -16.35
N PRO A 73 -4.92 -6.45 -15.65
CA PRO A 73 -4.37 -5.82 -14.47
C PRO A 73 -4.17 -6.84 -13.34
N ILE A 74 -3.14 -6.61 -12.54
CA ILE A 74 -2.88 -7.32 -11.30
C ILE A 74 -3.82 -6.75 -10.23
N LEU A 75 -4.60 -7.60 -9.57
CA LEU A 75 -5.57 -7.19 -8.56
C LEU A 75 -5.36 -7.97 -7.26
N TYR A 76 -4.72 -7.35 -6.26
CA TYR A 76 -4.53 -7.96 -4.94
C TYR A 76 -5.72 -7.66 -4.01
N ASP A 77 -6.22 -8.70 -3.34
CA ASP A 77 -7.18 -8.59 -2.24
C ASP A 77 -7.02 -9.77 -1.27
N PHE A 78 -5.80 -9.96 -0.73
CA PHE A 78 -5.63 -10.92 0.35
C PHE A 78 -6.14 -10.33 1.66
N ARG A 79 -6.66 -11.19 2.55
CA ARG A 79 -7.38 -10.79 3.76
C ARG A 79 -6.82 -11.43 5.01
N SER A 80 -7.14 -10.81 6.15
CA SER A 80 -6.78 -11.26 7.48
C SER A 80 -8.02 -11.64 8.27
N LYS A 81 -8.01 -12.84 8.84
CA LYS A 81 -9.03 -13.28 9.81
C LYS A 81 -9.01 -12.44 11.10
N HIS A 82 -7.91 -11.73 11.36
CA HIS A 82 -7.70 -10.92 12.55
C HIS A 82 -8.00 -9.42 12.33
N ALA A 83 -8.54 -9.01 11.17
CA ALA A 83 -8.81 -7.61 10.86
C ALA A 83 -9.58 -6.87 11.98
N ARG A 84 -10.56 -7.54 12.61
CA ARG A 84 -11.36 -6.96 13.70
C ARG A 84 -10.53 -6.62 14.94
N VAL A 85 -9.48 -7.38 15.25
CA VAL A 85 -8.55 -7.07 16.36
C VAL A 85 -7.88 -5.71 16.14
N PHE A 86 -7.63 -5.36 14.88
CA PHE A 86 -7.03 -4.09 14.48
C PHE A 86 -8.02 -2.93 14.35
N GLY A 87 -9.32 -3.17 14.60
CA GLY A 87 -10.38 -2.21 14.31
C GLY A 87 -10.70 -2.10 12.80
N GLY A 88 -10.10 -2.99 12.00
CA GLY A 88 -10.28 -3.08 10.56
C GLY A 88 -11.62 -3.68 10.15
N LYS A 89 -11.90 -3.62 8.84
CA LYS A 89 -13.16 -4.06 8.22
C LYS A 89 -12.86 -4.82 6.92
N ASN A 90 -13.82 -5.64 6.46
CA ASN A 90 -13.73 -6.39 5.20
C ASN A 90 -12.50 -7.30 5.06
N GLY A 91 -11.89 -7.73 6.18
CA GLY A 91 -10.68 -8.54 6.18
C GLY A 91 -9.38 -7.72 6.05
N HIS A 92 -9.45 -6.39 6.08
CA HIS A 92 -8.29 -5.51 6.05
C HIS A 92 -8.06 -4.85 7.41
N LEU A 93 -6.81 -4.83 7.86
CA LEU A 93 -6.34 -4.24 9.12
C LEU A 93 -6.51 -2.72 9.12
N TYR A 94 -6.22 -2.10 7.97
CA TYR A 94 -6.23 -0.66 7.74
C TYR A 94 -7.08 -0.33 6.52
N SER A 95 -7.82 0.77 6.61
CA SER A 95 -8.65 1.31 5.53
C SER A 95 -7.81 1.96 4.43
N LEU A 96 -8.38 2.11 3.23
CA LEU A 96 -7.72 2.77 2.10
C LEU A 96 -7.22 4.17 2.48
N ARG A 97 -8.05 4.96 3.18
CA ARG A 97 -7.68 6.29 3.67
C ARG A 97 -6.40 6.26 4.54
N GLN A 98 -6.30 5.31 5.47
CA GLN A 98 -5.11 5.19 6.33
C GLN A 98 -3.85 4.82 5.53
N ILE A 99 -4.02 4.04 4.45
CA ILE A 99 -2.92 3.68 3.54
C ILE A 99 -2.49 4.90 2.72
N GLU A 100 -3.43 5.65 2.16
CA GLU A 100 -3.15 6.88 1.42
C GLU A 100 -2.47 7.93 2.30
N ASP A 101 -2.98 8.16 3.52
CA ASP A 101 -2.38 9.09 4.48
C ASP A 101 -0.94 8.67 4.84
N SER A 102 -0.74 7.37 5.09
CA SER A 102 0.60 6.83 5.38
C SER A 102 1.57 6.93 4.21
N LEU A 103 1.07 6.75 2.98
CA LEU A 103 1.87 6.92 1.77
C LEU A 103 2.24 8.40 1.57
N ARG A 104 1.32 9.34 1.83
CA ARG A 104 1.61 10.78 1.79
C ARG A 104 2.70 11.16 2.78
N ASP A 105 2.62 10.67 4.02
CA ASP A 105 3.66 10.89 5.03
C ASP A 105 5.03 10.37 4.56
N TYR A 106 5.05 9.17 3.96
CA TYR A 106 6.27 8.58 3.42
C TYR A 106 6.87 9.42 2.29
N VAL A 107 6.04 9.84 1.31
CA VAL A 107 6.47 10.67 0.18
C VAL A 107 6.97 12.05 0.65
N ALA A 108 6.31 12.67 1.62
CA ALA A 108 6.72 13.95 2.18
C ALA A 108 8.09 13.91 2.85
N GLY A 109 8.47 12.76 3.43
CA GLY A 109 9.79 12.53 4.03
C GLY A 109 10.83 11.93 3.08
N TYR A 110 10.48 11.67 1.81
CA TYR A 110 11.37 11.01 0.87
C TYR A 110 12.31 12.00 0.18
N THR A 111 13.61 11.76 0.29
CA THR A 111 14.65 12.48 -0.46
C THR A 111 15.25 11.53 -1.48
N ARG A 112 15.33 11.95 -2.75
CA ARG A 112 16.05 11.20 -3.79
C ARG A 112 17.51 11.02 -3.40
N ALA A 113 18.04 9.82 -3.57
CA ALA A 113 19.49 9.64 -3.52
C ALA A 113 20.07 10.34 -4.75
N ASN A 114 20.97 11.30 -4.53
CA ASN A 114 21.73 11.98 -5.59
C ASN A 114 22.65 11.02 -6.34
#